data_AF-A0A0B0SD27-F1
#
_entry.id   AF-A0A0B0SD27-F1
#
_cell.length_a   1.000
_cell.length_b   1.000
_cell.length_c   1.000
_cell.angle_alpha   90.00
_cell.angle_beta   90.00
_cell.angle_gamma   90.00
#
_symmetry.space_group_name_H-M   'P 1'
#
loop_
_entity.id
_entity.type
_entity.pdbx_description
1 polymer ?
#
loop_
_entity_poly.entity_id
_entity_poly.type
_entity_poly.pdbx_seq_one_letter_code
_entity_poly.pdbx_strand_id
1 'polypeptide(L)'
;MRFPELARRFLELEPKLAEGPEKEALSLLHAMLQELWREVGARPGEREGLEGLRNLYKRAPKMEAPRVAPGLSVGERAPDFALPDAQGNPVRLSDFRGRPVVLVFYPLDWSPGCSQQLDLYQAELPEFERRNAVLLGISVDSIYCHGAFAFARGLTFPLLADFHPKGEVARRYRVWREEDGFSERALFVVDPEGIIRYAHVSPYLHHIPPIEELFQALDALRRG
;
A
#
# COMPACT_ATOMS: atom_id res chain seq x y z
N MET A 1 -11.95 -36.01 -18.70
CA MET A 1 -11.78 -36.44 -17.29
C MET A 1 -11.05 -35.30 -16.57
N ARG A 2 -11.56 -34.80 -15.44
CA ARG A 2 -10.92 -33.68 -14.71
C ARG A 2 -9.75 -34.23 -13.88
N PHE A 3 -8.67 -33.45 -13.68
CA PHE A 3 -7.47 -33.91 -12.94
C PHE A 3 -7.74 -34.57 -11.58
N PRO A 4 -8.67 -34.08 -10.72
CA PRO A 4 -8.98 -34.75 -9.45
C PRO A 4 -9.52 -36.18 -9.61
N GLU A 5 -10.24 -36.44 -10.71
CA GLU A 5 -10.79 -37.76 -11.03
C GLU A 5 -9.69 -38.73 -11.47
N LEU A 6 -8.74 -38.22 -12.27
CA LEU A 6 -7.54 -38.98 -12.69
C LEU A 6 -6.60 -39.26 -11.50
N ALA A 7 -6.38 -38.28 -10.63
CA ALA A 7 -5.56 -38.43 -9.43
C ALA A 7 -6.16 -39.46 -8.46
N ARG A 8 -7.48 -39.41 -8.23
CA ARG A 8 -8.18 -40.42 -7.41
C ARG A 8 -8.01 -41.83 -8.00
N ARG A 9 -8.24 -41.97 -9.31
CA ARG A 9 -8.11 -43.26 -10.00
C ARG A 9 -6.68 -43.79 -10.01
N PHE A 10 -5.67 -42.92 -10.04
CA PHE A 10 -4.27 -43.28 -9.88
C PHE A 10 -4.01 -43.89 -8.49
N LEU A 11 -4.44 -43.22 -7.42
CA LEU A 11 -4.27 -43.69 -6.03
C LEU A 11 -4.99 -45.03 -5.76
N GLU A 12 -6.06 -45.34 -6.50
CA GLU A 12 -6.76 -46.63 -6.42
C GLU A 12 -6.01 -47.77 -7.16
N LEU A 13 -5.16 -47.44 -8.13
CA LEU A 13 -4.43 -48.40 -8.97
C LEU A 13 -2.98 -48.59 -8.50
N GLU A 14 -2.33 -47.55 -8.00
CA GLU A 14 -0.92 -47.57 -7.57
C GLU A 14 -0.60 -48.70 -6.57
N PRO A 15 -1.43 -49.00 -5.54
CA PRO A 15 -1.16 -50.11 -4.63
C PRO A 15 -1.22 -51.50 -5.28
N LYS A 16 -1.83 -51.61 -6.47
CA LYS A 16 -1.98 -52.86 -7.22
C LYS A 16 -0.83 -53.11 -8.20
N LEU A 17 0.06 -52.12 -8.38
CA LEU A 17 1.25 -52.27 -9.20
C LEU A 17 2.30 -53.08 -8.45
N ALA A 18 2.96 -53.98 -9.17
CA ALA A 18 4.12 -54.71 -8.65
C ALA A 18 5.23 -53.71 -8.29
N GLU A 19 5.97 -54.01 -7.21
CA GLU A 19 7.14 -53.22 -6.82
C GLU A 19 8.22 -53.33 -7.90
N GLY A 20 8.77 -52.18 -8.32
CA GLY A 20 9.77 -52.12 -9.37
C GLY A 20 9.89 -50.75 -10.03
N PRO A 21 10.80 -50.61 -11.02
CA PRO A 21 11.13 -49.33 -11.67
C PRO A 21 9.92 -48.64 -12.31
N GLU A 22 8.95 -49.40 -12.82
CA GLU A 22 7.74 -48.88 -13.46
C GLU A 22 6.81 -48.19 -12.45
N LYS A 23 6.68 -48.77 -11.25
CA LYS A 23 5.89 -48.18 -10.16
C LYS A 23 6.55 -46.89 -9.67
N GLU A 24 7.87 -46.93 -9.49
CA GLU A 24 8.66 -45.76 -9.09
C GLU A 24 8.54 -44.61 -10.10
N ALA A 25 8.68 -44.89 -11.40
CA ALA A 25 8.51 -43.89 -12.46
C ALA A 25 7.12 -43.27 -12.49
N LEU A 26 6.06 -44.07 -12.26
CA LEU A 26 4.69 -43.59 -12.20
C LEU A 26 4.41 -42.73 -10.96
N SER A 27 4.94 -43.08 -9.81
CA SER A 27 4.84 -42.28 -8.58
C SER A 27 5.61 -40.96 -8.71
N LEU A 28 6.78 -40.96 -9.35
CA LEU A 28 7.53 -39.74 -9.67
C LEU A 28 6.76 -38.82 -10.63
N LEU A 29 6.19 -39.38 -11.71
CA LEU A 29 5.35 -38.61 -12.62
C LEU A 29 4.13 -38.02 -11.91
N HIS A 30 3.50 -38.77 -10.99
CA HIS A 30 2.41 -38.27 -10.16
C HIS A 30 2.87 -37.11 -9.27
N ALA A 31 4.01 -37.24 -8.58
CA ALA A 31 4.57 -36.17 -7.75
C ALA A 31 4.90 -34.92 -8.56
N MET A 32 5.53 -35.06 -9.74
CA MET A 32 5.82 -33.96 -10.64
C MET A 32 4.54 -33.25 -11.10
N LEU A 33 3.48 -34.00 -11.40
CA LEU A 33 2.17 -33.43 -11.74
C LEU A 33 1.51 -32.73 -10.55
N GLN A 34 1.71 -33.20 -9.32
CA GLN A 34 1.23 -32.52 -8.11
C GLN A 34 1.98 -31.22 -7.85
N GLU A 35 3.30 -31.20 -8.01
CA GLU A 35 4.10 -29.97 -7.87
C GLU A 35 3.75 -28.96 -8.97
N LEU A 36 3.66 -29.42 -10.23
CA LEU A 36 3.22 -28.58 -11.34
C LEU A 36 1.79 -28.07 -11.12
N TRP A 37 0.89 -28.88 -10.56
CA TRP A 37 -0.46 -28.42 -10.19
C TRP A 37 -0.45 -27.45 -9.01
N ARG A 38 0.46 -27.56 -8.04
CA ARG A 38 0.58 -26.52 -7.00
C ARG A 38 1.10 -25.21 -7.57
N GLU A 39 2.00 -25.26 -8.55
CA GLU A 39 2.54 -24.09 -9.22
C GLU A 39 1.55 -23.46 -10.22
N VAL A 40 0.78 -24.29 -10.95
CA VAL A 40 -0.08 -23.86 -12.07
C VAL A 40 -1.57 -23.87 -11.69
N GLY A 41 -1.98 -24.80 -10.83
CA GLY A 41 -3.36 -25.15 -10.50
C GLY A 41 -3.92 -24.41 -9.30
N ALA A 42 -3.88 -23.08 -9.38
CA ALA A 42 -4.87 -22.26 -8.69
C ALA A 42 -6.27 -22.87 -8.92
N ARG A 43 -6.96 -23.22 -7.84
CA ARG A 43 -8.17 -24.04 -7.81
C ARG A 43 -9.27 -23.42 -8.69
N PRO A 44 -10.17 -24.20 -9.31
CA PRO A 44 -11.38 -23.65 -9.92
C PRO A 44 -12.28 -23.04 -8.84
N GLY A 45 -12.25 -21.71 -8.73
CA GLY A 45 -12.76 -20.89 -7.62
C GLY A 45 -11.77 -19.78 -7.23
N GLU A 46 -10.48 -19.99 -7.47
CA GLU A 46 -9.39 -19.03 -7.24
C GLU A 46 -9.14 -18.07 -8.41
N ARG A 47 -9.96 -18.05 -9.46
CA ARG A 47 -10.06 -16.85 -10.31
C ARG A 47 -10.71 -15.67 -9.58
N GLU A 48 -11.39 -15.92 -8.45
CA GLU A 48 -11.64 -14.90 -7.41
C GLU A 48 -10.51 -14.81 -6.36
N GLY A 49 -9.56 -15.75 -6.36
CA GLY A 49 -8.29 -15.68 -5.62
C GLY A 49 -7.33 -14.71 -6.32
N LEU A 50 -6.23 -14.33 -5.65
CA LEU A 50 -5.20 -13.31 -6.00
C LEU A 50 -5.66 -12.06 -6.76
N GLU A 51 -6.24 -12.20 -7.94
CA GLU A 51 -6.97 -11.14 -8.65
C GLU A 51 -8.11 -10.54 -7.81
N GLY A 52 -8.85 -11.33 -7.02
CA GLY A 52 -9.84 -10.78 -6.09
C GLY A 52 -9.22 -10.01 -4.92
N LEU A 53 -8.06 -10.46 -4.42
CA LEU A 53 -7.27 -9.71 -3.42
C LEU A 53 -6.71 -8.42 -4.01
N ARG A 54 -6.15 -8.50 -5.22
CA ARG A 54 -5.66 -7.36 -6.01
C ARG A 54 -6.76 -6.33 -6.23
N ASN A 55 -7.99 -6.78 -6.44
CA ASN A 55 -9.17 -5.95 -6.66
C ASN A 55 -10.03 -5.74 -5.40
N LEU A 56 -9.53 -6.08 -4.20
CA LEU A 56 -10.30 -5.97 -2.95
C LEU A 56 -10.89 -4.56 -2.78
N TYR A 57 -10.11 -3.54 -3.13
CA TYR A 57 -10.51 -2.14 -3.10
C TYR A 57 -11.76 -1.82 -3.92
N LYS A 58 -12.09 -2.59 -4.96
CA LYS A 58 -13.31 -2.37 -5.76
C LYS A 58 -14.58 -2.84 -5.04
N ARG A 59 -14.44 -3.72 -4.05
CA ARG A 59 -15.55 -4.35 -3.31
C ARG A 59 -15.56 -3.97 -1.82
N ALA A 60 -14.46 -3.43 -1.30
CA ALA A 60 -14.37 -3.00 0.09
C ALA A 60 -15.40 -1.87 0.38
N PRO A 61 -15.96 -1.82 1.60
CA PRO A 61 -16.83 -0.73 2.02
C PRO A 61 -16.18 0.63 1.77
N LYS A 62 -16.98 1.60 1.31
CA LYS A 62 -16.50 2.96 1.11
C LYS A 62 -16.27 3.62 2.47
N MET A 63 -15.15 4.33 2.59
CA MET A 63 -14.87 5.15 3.76
C MET A 63 -15.55 6.51 3.58
N GLU A 64 -16.76 6.66 4.13
CA GLU A 64 -17.60 7.85 3.89
C GLU A 64 -17.72 8.79 5.09
N ALA A 65 -17.12 8.43 6.22
CA ALA A 65 -17.22 9.22 7.45
C ALA A 65 -16.71 10.66 7.25
N PRO A 66 -17.35 11.66 7.91
CA PRO A 66 -16.87 13.03 7.92
C PRO A 66 -15.55 13.15 8.69
N ARG A 67 -14.80 14.20 8.39
CA ARG A 67 -13.60 14.60 9.14
C ARG A 67 -13.93 14.83 10.62
N VAL A 68 -13.06 14.33 11.49
CA VAL A 68 -13.11 14.54 12.95
C VAL A 68 -11.84 15.20 13.50
N ALA A 69 -10.73 15.15 12.77
CA ALA A 69 -9.46 15.77 13.18
C ALA A 69 -9.09 17.00 12.33
N PRO A 70 -8.52 18.07 12.91
CA PRO A 70 -8.32 19.34 12.22
C PRO A 70 -7.06 19.40 11.33
N GLY A 71 -6.04 18.58 11.61
CA GLY A 71 -4.71 18.70 11.01
C GLY A 71 -3.88 19.87 11.59
N LEU A 72 -2.59 19.90 11.24
CA LEU A 72 -1.73 21.07 11.47
C LEU A 72 -1.99 22.17 10.44
N SER A 73 -1.65 23.40 10.80
CA SER A 73 -1.85 24.60 9.98
C SER A 73 -0.60 24.97 9.19
N VAL A 74 -0.79 25.73 8.11
CA VAL A 74 0.30 26.40 7.39
C VAL A 74 1.07 27.32 8.34
N GLY A 75 2.39 27.29 8.25
CA GLY A 75 3.32 28.04 9.11
C GLY A 75 3.79 27.26 10.34
N GLU A 76 3.13 26.16 10.72
CA GLU A 76 3.63 25.29 11.79
C GLU A 76 4.86 24.51 11.33
N ARG A 77 5.80 24.26 12.26
CA ARG A 77 6.91 23.34 12.02
C ARG A 77 6.38 21.92 11.93
N ALA A 78 6.73 21.21 10.87
CA ALA A 78 6.35 19.81 10.68
C ALA A 78 7.03 18.95 11.77
N PRO A 79 6.27 18.21 12.61
CA PRO A 79 6.85 17.31 13.60
C PRO A 79 7.74 16.27 12.92
N ASP A 80 8.98 16.13 13.41
CA ASP A 80 9.89 15.11 12.90
C ASP A 80 9.42 13.70 13.27
N PHE A 81 9.78 12.71 12.47
CA PHE A 81 9.47 11.30 12.69
C PHE A 81 10.58 10.41 12.13
N ALA A 82 10.58 9.15 12.54
CA ALA A 82 11.38 8.09 11.95
C ALA A 82 10.46 6.87 11.79
N LEU A 83 10.06 6.56 10.56
CA LEU A 83 9.17 5.44 10.26
C LEU A 83 9.86 4.46 9.30
N PRO A 84 9.64 3.15 9.42
CA PRO A 84 10.14 2.20 8.46
C PRO A 84 9.35 2.28 7.14
N ASP A 85 10.04 2.23 6.02
CA ASP A 85 9.43 1.96 4.71
C ASP A 85 9.02 0.49 4.56
N ALA A 86 8.45 0.12 3.42
CA ALA A 86 8.03 -1.25 3.11
C ALA A 86 9.19 -2.28 3.12
N GLN A 87 10.44 -1.84 3.02
CA GLN A 87 11.64 -2.68 3.09
C GLN A 87 12.24 -2.70 4.50
N GLY A 88 11.67 -1.96 5.45
CA GLY A 88 12.14 -1.82 6.82
C GLY A 88 13.25 -0.78 6.99
N ASN A 89 13.59 -0.01 5.96
CA ASN A 89 14.58 1.06 6.08
C ASN A 89 13.96 2.23 6.87
N PRO A 90 14.67 2.79 7.86
CA PRO A 90 14.18 3.97 8.57
C PRO A 90 14.22 5.19 7.66
N VAL A 91 13.09 5.86 7.49
CA VAL A 91 12.96 7.15 6.80
C VAL A 91 12.66 8.23 7.82
N ARG A 92 13.51 9.26 7.90
CA ARG A 92 13.31 10.41 8.78
C ARG A 92 12.93 11.64 7.99
N LEU A 93 11.97 12.43 8.49
CA LEU A 93 11.59 13.67 7.83
C LEU A 93 12.75 14.68 7.80
N SER A 94 13.54 14.74 8.87
CA SER A 94 14.72 15.59 8.97
C SER A 94 15.84 15.23 7.97
N ASP A 95 15.88 14.02 7.43
CA ASP A 95 16.88 13.63 6.41
C ASP A 95 16.64 14.36 5.07
N PHE A 96 15.46 14.95 4.88
CA PHE A 96 15.09 15.69 3.66
C PHE A 96 15.23 17.21 3.79
N ARG A 97 15.88 17.73 4.84
CA ARG A 97 16.18 19.18 4.92
C ARG A 97 16.95 19.63 3.67
N GLY A 98 16.64 20.83 3.19
CA GLY A 98 17.13 21.30 1.89
C GLY A 98 16.26 20.88 0.69
N ARG A 99 15.22 20.07 0.90
CA ARG A 99 14.32 19.58 -0.15
C ARG A 99 12.84 19.62 0.29
N PRO A 100 11.89 20.06 -0.54
CA PRO A 100 10.47 19.97 -0.22
C PRO A 100 10.00 18.52 -0.05
N VAL A 101 9.07 18.29 0.88
CA VAL A 101 8.47 16.98 1.14
C VAL A 101 6.95 17.08 1.14
N VAL A 102 6.31 16.21 0.37
CA VAL A 102 4.86 16.02 0.36
C VAL A 102 4.54 14.79 1.22
N LEU A 103 3.81 15.02 2.30
CA LEU A 103 3.31 13.98 3.20
C LEU A 103 1.86 13.67 2.84
N VAL A 104 1.59 12.41 2.53
CA VAL A 104 0.27 11.91 2.18
C VAL A 104 -0.19 10.95 3.28
N PHE A 105 -0.93 11.48 4.25
CA PHE A 105 -1.63 10.64 5.21
C PHE A 105 -2.88 10.07 4.55
N TYR A 106 -3.00 8.74 4.55
CA TYR A 106 -4.15 8.06 3.99
C TYR A 106 -4.65 6.97 4.95
N PRO A 107 -5.98 6.76 5.06
CA PRO A 107 -6.54 5.89 6.09
C PRO A 107 -5.97 4.46 6.10
N LEU A 108 -6.12 3.72 5.00
CA LEU A 108 -5.78 2.30 4.92
C LEU A 108 -5.37 1.91 3.50
N ASP A 109 -4.37 1.04 3.40
CA ASP A 109 -4.06 0.25 2.21
C ASP A 109 -5.31 -0.54 1.77
N TRP A 110 -5.36 -0.91 0.48
CA TRP A 110 -6.44 -1.70 -0.12
C TRP A 110 -7.86 -1.10 -0.05
N SER A 111 -8.02 0.15 0.41
CA SER A 111 -9.29 0.87 0.36
C SER A 111 -9.46 1.63 -0.97
N PRO A 112 -10.69 1.75 -1.51
CA PRO A 112 -10.93 2.30 -2.85
C PRO A 112 -10.37 3.71 -3.06
N GLY A 113 -10.64 4.64 -2.14
CA GLY A 113 -10.19 6.03 -2.27
C GLY A 113 -8.68 6.20 -2.12
N CYS A 114 -8.03 5.46 -1.22
CA CYS A 114 -6.57 5.52 -1.07
C CYS A 114 -5.86 4.90 -2.27
N SER A 115 -6.38 3.77 -2.74
CA SER A 115 -5.90 3.09 -3.95
C SER A 115 -5.90 4.03 -5.16
N GLN A 116 -7.00 4.76 -5.40
CA GLN A 116 -7.08 5.72 -6.52
C GLN A 116 -6.12 6.91 -6.34
N GLN A 117 -6.04 7.48 -5.14
CA GLN A 117 -5.15 8.62 -4.89
C GLN A 117 -3.67 8.26 -5.10
N LEU A 118 -3.23 7.12 -4.56
CA LEU A 118 -1.83 6.71 -4.63
C LEU A 118 -1.42 6.28 -6.06
N ASP A 119 -2.34 5.71 -6.85
CA ASP A 119 -2.10 5.45 -8.28
C ASP A 119 -1.92 6.75 -9.07
N LEU A 120 -2.76 7.75 -8.80
CA LEU A 120 -2.64 9.07 -9.42
C LEU A 120 -1.27 9.68 -9.07
N TYR A 121 -0.86 9.62 -7.80
CA TYR A 121 0.43 10.16 -7.39
C TYR A 121 1.62 9.39 -7.94
N GLN A 122 1.49 8.08 -8.16
CA GLN A 122 2.49 7.28 -8.85
C GLN A 122 2.62 7.68 -10.33
N ALA A 123 1.48 7.87 -11.02
CA ALA A 123 1.48 8.31 -12.42
C ALA A 123 2.12 9.69 -12.58
N GLU A 124 1.89 10.56 -11.60
CA GLU A 124 2.40 11.93 -11.55
C GLU A 124 3.74 12.05 -10.79
N LEU A 125 4.37 10.95 -10.39
CA LEU A 125 5.65 10.97 -9.68
C LEU A 125 6.73 11.81 -10.40
N PRO A 126 6.85 11.78 -11.75
CA PRO A 126 7.78 12.66 -12.47
C PRO A 126 7.52 14.16 -12.27
N GLU A 127 6.30 14.60 -11.96
CA GLU A 127 6.00 16.01 -11.65
C GLU A 127 6.58 16.45 -10.31
N PHE A 128 6.53 15.58 -9.30
CA PHE A 128 7.14 15.81 -7.99
C PHE A 128 8.67 15.87 -8.13
N GLU A 129 9.26 14.94 -8.88
CA GLU A 129 10.71 14.90 -9.14
C GLU A 129 11.21 16.16 -9.85
N ARG A 130 10.48 16.67 -10.85
CA ARG A 130 10.83 17.94 -11.54
C ARG A 130 10.74 19.17 -10.65
N ARG A 131 10.04 19.07 -9.53
CA ARG A 131 9.97 20.09 -8.47
C ARG A 131 10.98 19.84 -7.36
N ASN A 132 11.85 18.84 -7.52
CA ASN A 132 12.77 18.34 -6.49
C ASN A 132 12.02 18.01 -5.20
N ALA A 133 10.78 17.50 -5.28
CA ALA A 133 9.97 17.19 -4.12
C ALA A 133 10.00 15.69 -3.81
N VAL A 134 10.04 15.35 -2.53
CA VAL A 134 9.85 13.97 -2.05
C VAL A 134 8.37 13.70 -1.86
N LEU A 135 7.89 12.55 -2.29
CA LEU A 135 6.56 12.08 -1.96
C LEU A 135 6.66 10.93 -0.95
N LEU A 136 5.96 11.03 0.17
CA LEU A 136 5.90 9.99 1.21
C LEU A 136 4.44 9.67 1.54
N GLY A 137 4.04 8.41 1.34
CA GLY A 137 2.76 7.91 1.85
C GLY A 137 2.90 7.47 3.31
N ILE A 138 1.92 7.76 4.15
CA ILE A 138 1.90 7.36 5.56
C ILE A 138 0.53 6.78 5.89
N SER A 139 0.48 5.55 6.38
CA SER A 139 -0.69 4.98 7.03
C SER A 139 -0.30 4.17 8.26
N VAL A 140 -1.29 3.67 8.99
CA VAL A 140 -1.07 2.76 10.13
C VAL A 140 -0.86 1.31 9.74
N ASP A 141 -0.80 1.00 8.45
CA ASP A 141 -0.58 -0.35 7.98
C ASP A 141 0.88 -0.79 8.25
N SER A 142 1.08 -2.09 8.44
CA SER A 142 2.42 -2.64 8.68
C SER A 142 3.28 -2.63 7.41
N ILE A 143 4.61 -2.74 7.56
CA ILE A 143 5.56 -2.87 6.45
C ILE A 143 5.21 -4.00 5.47
N TYR A 144 4.63 -5.10 5.97
CA TYR A 144 4.23 -6.24 5.14
C TYR A 144 3.02 -5.91 4.27
N CYS A 145 2.07 -5.14 4.81
CA CYS A 145 0.91 -4.68 4.06
C CYS A 145 1.35 -3.70 2.98
N HIS A 146 2.18 -2.72 3.33
CA HIS A 146 2.77 -1.76 2.41
C HIS A 146 3.56 -2.43 1.29
N GLY A 147 4.40 -3.41 1.60
CA GLY A 147 5.19 -4.14 0.60
C GLY A 147 4.30 -4.87 -0.41
N ALA A 148 3.27 -5.58 0.07
CA ALA A 148 2.32 -6.27 -0.79
C ALA A 148 1.48 -5.27 -1.63
N PHE A 149 1.03 -4.18 -1.02
CA PHE A 149 0.22 -3.15 -1.67
C PHE A 149 1.00 -2.39 -2.74
N ALA A 150 2.20 -1.93 -2.42
CA ALA A 150 3.10 -1.26 -3.36
C ALA A 150 3.46 -2.18 -4.53
N PHE A 151 3.81 -3.44 -4.27
CA PHE A 151 4.09 -4.43 -5.32
C PHE A 151 2.89 -4.64 -6.24
N ALA A 152 1.71 -4.88 -5.68
CA ALA A 152 0.50 -5.16 -6.46
C ALA A 152 0.04 -3.99 -7.35
N ARG A 153 0.44 -2.76 -7.01
CA ARG A 153 0.03 -1.52 -7.69
C ARG A 153 1.14 -0.83 -8.46
N GLY A 154 2.39 -1.29 -8.33
CA GLY A 154 3.55 -0.65 -8.94
C GLY A 154 3.89 0.70 -8.31
N LEU A 155 3.65 0.87 -7.00
CA LEU A 155 4.07 2.08 -6.28
C LEU A 155 5.57 2.03 -6.01
N THR A 156 6.28 3.09 -6.38
CA THR A 156 7.75 3.21 -6.24
C THR A 156 8.17 4.26 -5.24
N PHE A 157 7.28 5.19 -4.86
CA PHE A 157 7.56 6.11 -3.76
C PHE A 157 7.37 5.42 -2.40
N PRO A 158 8.09 5.84 -1.34
CA PRO A 158 8.01 5.16 -0.04
C PRO A 158 6.62 5.26 0.61
N LEU A 159 6.15 4.12 1.12
CA LEU A 159 5.03 4.03 2.06
C LEU A 159 5.59 3.72 3.45
N LEU A 160 5.25 4.56 4.42
CA LEU A 160 5.81 4.56 5.76
C LEU A 160 4.80 4.06 6.78
N ALA A 161 5.21 3.05 7.56
CA ALA A 161 4.32 2.37 8.50
C ALA A 161 4.28 3.08 9.87
N ASP A 162 3.24 3.89 10.12
CA ASP A 162 2.88 4.45 11.44
C ASP A 162 2.18 3.40 12.33
N PHE A 163 2.74 2.18 12.34
CA PHE A 163 2.11 0.97 12.87
C PHE A 163 2.29 0.80 14.37
N HIS A 164 3.46 1.11 14.93
CA HIS A 164 3.75 0.94 16.36
C HIS A 164 4.76 1.97 16.89
N PRO A 165 4.42 2.77 17.93
CA PRO A 165 3.09 2.89 18.54
C PRO A 165 2.05 3.32 17.51
N LYS A 166 0.87 2.67 17.52
CA LYS A 166 -0.10 2.77 16.44
C LYS A 166 -0.57 4.22 16.26
N GLY A 167 -0.31 4.84 15.11
CA GLY A 167 -0.78 6.19 14.79
C GLY A 167 -0.02 7.31 15.52
N GLU A 168 1.21 7.09 15.96
CA GLU A 168 1.97 8.08 16.73
C GLU A 168 2.29 9.32 15.88
N VAL A 169 2.66 9.15 14.61
CA VAL A 169 2.90 10.27 13.69
C VAL A 169 1.59 10.95 13.33
N ALA A 170 0.54 10.20 13.01
CA ALA A 170 -0.79 10.75 12.71
C ALA A 170 -1.33 11.62 13.87
N ARG A 171 -1.08 11.23 15.13
CA ARG A 171 -1.43 12.05 16.30
C ARG A 171 -0.63 13.34 16.37
N ARG A 172 0.68 13.29 16.13
CA ARG A 172 1.55 14.48 16.11
C ARG A 172 1.13 15.48 15.02
N TYR A 173 0.65 14.98 13.89
CA TYR A 173 0.11 15.80 12.79
C TYR A 173 -1.37 16.19 12.98
N ARG A 174 -2.00 15.82 14.11
CA ARG A 174 -3.42 16.10 14.43
C ARG A 174 -4.39 15.59 13.37
N VAL A 175 -4.06 14.46 12.75
CA VAL A 175 -4.89 13.79 11.72
C VAL A 175 -5.34 12.41 12.17
N TRP A 176 -5.21 12.07 13.45
CA TRP A 176 -5.62 10.77 13.97
C TRP A 176 -7.11 10.70 14.27
N ARG A 177 -7.76 9.58 13.90
CA ARG A 177 -9.16 9.30 14.21
C ARG A 177 -9.23 8.28 15.34
N GLU A 178 -9.47 8.74 16.57
CA GLU A 178 -9.39 7.88 17.76
C GLU A 178 -10.35 6.68 17.71
N GLU A 179 -11.61 6.89 17.27
CA GLU A 179 -12.61 5.82 17.22
C GLU A 179 -12.37 4.81 16.09
N ASP A 180 -11.72 5.24 15.01
CA ASP A 180 -11.53 4.41 13.81
C ASP A 180 -10.17 3.68 13.81
N GLY A 181 -9.18 4.24 14.52
CA GLY A 181 -7.86 3.64 14.64
C GLY A 181 -6.99 3.76 13.37
N PHE A 182 -7.19 4.80 12.57
CA PHE A 182 -6.38 5.19 11.41
C PHE A 182 -6.36 6.73 11.25
N SER A 183 -5.60 7.26 10.27
CA SER A 183 -5.54 8.70 10.02
C SER A 183 -6.68 9.20 9.13
N GLU A 184 -6.98 10.49 9.21
CA GLU A 184 -7.69 11.22 8.16
C GLU A 184 -6.95 11.08 6.82
N ARG A 185 -7.66 11.38 5.73
CA ARG A 185 -7.00 11.72 4.47
C ARG A 185 -6.51 13.16 4.55
N ALA A 186 -5.20 13.33 4.69
CA ALA A 186 -4.58 14.63 4.87
C ALA A 186 -3.30 14.76 4.07
N LEU A 187 -3.04 15.98 3.60
CA LEU A 187 -1.89 16.33 2.80
C LEU A 187 -1.14 17.48 3.45
N PHE A 188 0.18 17.38 3.46
CA PHE A 188 1.06 18.47 3.88
C PHE A 188 2.18 18.65 2.86
N VAL A 189 2.48 19.89 2.49
CA VAL A 189 3.74 20.24 1.81
C VAL A 189 4.64 20.93 2.82
N VAL A 190 5.78 20.32 3.09
CA VAL A 190 6.82 20.79 4.01
C VAL A 190 7.96 21.37 3.18
N ASP A 191 8.39 22.58 3.52
CA ASP A 191 9.50 23.25 2.86
C ASP A 191 10.88 22.71 3.29
N PRO A 192 11.98 23.12 2.62
CA PRO A 192 13.34 22.73 2.96
C PRO A 192 13.76 22.99 4.42
N GLU A 193 13.16 23.98 5.09
CA GLU A 193 13.42 24.37 6.48
C GLU A 193 12.57 23.58 7.50
N GLY A 194 11.66 22.73 7.01
CA GLY A 194 10.78 21.90 7.83
C GLY A 194 9.51 22.59 8.29
N ILE A 195 9.02 23.61 7.57
CA ILE A 195 7.78 24.33 7.86
C ILE A 195 6.70 23.94 6.87
N ILE A 196 5.48 23.77 7.37
CA ILE A 196 4.30 23.44 6.55
C ILE A 196 3.91 24.67 5.73
N ARG A 197 3.83 24.52 4.41
CA ARG A 197 3.45 25.57 3.45
C ARG A 197 2.13 25.30 2.75
N TYR A 198 1.65 24.07 2.81
CA TYR A 198 0.29 23.68 2.44
C TYR A 198 -0.19 22.61 3.41
N ALA A 199 -1.46 22.70 3.81
CA ALA A 199 -2.11 21.75 4.69
C ALA A 199 -3.56 21.56 4.24
N HIS A 200 -3.97 20.30 4.08
CA HIS A 200 -5.34 19.94 3.73
C HIS A 200 -5.76 18.71 4.51
N VAL A 201 -6.99 18.74 5.04
CA VAL A 201 -7.66 17.55 5.60
C VAL A 201 -9.02 17.43 4.94
N SER A 202 -9.23 16.34 4.19
CA SER A 202 -10.43 16.14 3.41
C SER A 202 -11.68 16.17 4.29
N PRO A 203 -12.78 16.82 3.84
CA PRO A 203 -14.00 16.93 4.63
C PRO A 203 -14.69 15.56 4.86
N TYR A 204 -14.43 14.59 3.99
CA TYR A 204 -14.87 13.21 4.09
C TYR A 204 -13.74 12.27 3.67
N LEU A 205 -13.70 11.05 4.23
CA LEU A 205 -12.63 10.08 3.95
C LEU A 205 -12.52 9.66 2.46
N HIS A 206 -13.62 9.68 1.72
CA HIS A 206 -13.65 9.36 0.28
C HIS A 206 -13.24 10.54 -0.62
N HIS A 207 -13.20 11.76 -0.09
CA HIS A 207 -12.88 12.95 -0.87
C HIS A 207 -11.37 12.97 -1.12
N ILE A 208 -10.94 12.77 -2.36
CA ILE A 208 -9.55 12.92 -2.79
C ILE A 208 -9.37 14.38 -3.27
N PRO A 209 -8.47 15.17 -2.64
CA PRO A 209 -8.23 16.54 -3.08
C PRO A 209 -7.55 16.56 -4.46
N PRO A 210 -7.77 17.62 -5.26
CA PRO A 210 -7.07 17.81 -6.54
C PRO A 210 -5.55 17.81 -6.36
N ILE A 211 -4.83 17.11 -7.24
CA ILE A 211 -3.37 17.04 -7.17
C ILE A 211 -2.72 18.38 -7.52
N GLU A 212 -3.40 19.20 -8.32
CA GLU A 212 -2.94 20.51 -8.75
C GLU A 212 -2.65 21.44 -7.58
N GLU A 213 -3.36 21.29 -6.45
CA GLU A 213 -3.10 22.06 -5.23
C GLU A 213 -1.70 21.76 -4.67
N LEU A 214 -1.23 20.51 -4.74
CA LEU A 214 0.12 20.12 -4.34
C LEU A 214 1.17 20.75 -5.26
N PHE A 215 0.93 20.74 -6.57
CA PHE A 215 1.85 21.34 -7.52
C PHE A 215 1.92 22.85 -7.37
N GLN A 216 0.80 23.52 -7.14
CA GLN A 216 0.76 24.95 -6.87
C GLN A 216 1.53 25.28 -5.58
N ALA A 217 1.36 24.50 -4.52
CA ALA A 217 2.10 24.67 -3.28
C ALA A 217 3.61 24.51 -3.49
N LEU A 218 4.04 23.48 -4.21
CA LEU A 218 5.45 23.23 -4.53
C LEU A 218 6.04 24.32 -5.45
N ASP A 219 5.28 24.78 -6.45
CA ASP A 219 5.71 25.84 -7.37
C ASP A 219 5.85 27.18 -6.64
N ALA A 220 5.05 27.43 -5.60
CA ALA A 220 5.20 28.61 -4.74
C ALA A 220 6.51 28.60 -3.94
N LEU A 221 7.01 27.42 -3.54
CA LEU A 221 8.31 27.30 -2.82
C LEU A 221 9.50 27.65 -3.69
N ARG A 222 9.41 27.45 -5.01
CA ARG A 222 10.52 27.72 -5.94
C ARG A 222 10.67 29.19 -6.32
N ARG A 223 9.66 30.00 -6.00
CA ARG A 223 9.60 31.44 -6.35
C ARG A 223 10.04 32.36 -5.23
N GLY A 224 10.21 31.82 -4.01
CA GLY A 224 10.77 32.53 -2.85
C GLY A 224 12.25 32.22 -2.70
#